data_AF-A0A9J6DRC3-F1
#
_entry.id   AF-A0A9J6DRC3-F1
#
_cell.length_a   1.000
_cell.length_b   1.000
_cell.length_c   1.000
_cell.angle_alpha   90.00
_cell.angle_beta   90.00
_cell.angle_gamma   90.00
#
_symmetry.space_group_name_H-M   'P 1'
#
loop_
_entity.id
_entity.type
_entity.pdbx_description
1 polymer ?
#
loop_
_entity_poly.entity_id
_entity_poly.type
_entity_poly.pdbx_seq_one_letter_code
_entity_poly.pdbx_strand_id
1 'polypeptide(L)'
;MEDYGLLSLLLSRASCEGSQQYIRRADSDRLREVFDKYASVQKDGSNYMTPNDFVRGFLGLYEGPQYNQQAVNMLGSILDTSKDGLISFMEFQAFEGVLCQPDALYKAAFQMFDTNGSGSITHDEFEDIIKKTTLYGKIPFDFKSDFMTLHFGADHARTVSYAEFSQLLHDFHEEHAVQAFKQYDKKRSGAIAAMDFNDIMVSVKSHLLSEDVKKNLVAVAGSASGGHQVTFPYFMAFNSLLNNMELVKKIYLNFTKGNSSLEVTKEEFLYAAQQMSQVTPLEIDILFQLSGFLHQSTGRVTYEDLERIAPYRPTRFLSRPIAEVKAVKSPDERGFGVQILESAYRFTLGSIAGAAGATVVYPIDLVKTRMQNQRTGSYIGELMYRNSWDCASKVIRHEGLFGLYRGLLPQLVGVCPEKAIKLTAISDEVVRKSFKKTGISNALDAGEDDMLWGADDSDTENESPLGEDECVISDSDSE
;
A
#
# COMPACT_ATOMS: atom_id res chain seq x y z
N MET A 1 -2.36 25.61 11.59
CA MET A 1 -2.67 24.55 10.62
C MET A 1 -2.11 23.24 11.16
N GLU A 2 -2.76 22.72 12.21
CA GLU A 2 -2.62 21.34 12.71
C GLU A 2 -3.81 20.49 12.15
N ASP A 3 -4.36 20.91 11.00
CA ASP A 3 -5.70 20.52 10.52
C ASP A 3 -5.76 19.17 9.79
N TYR A 4 -4.70 18.37 9.79
CA TYR A 4 -4.75 17.01 9.25
C TYR A 4 -5.56 16.06 10.14
N GLY A 5 -5.71 16.37 11.44
CA GLY A 5 -6.58 15.62 12.35
C GLY A 5 -8.07 15.81 12.06
N LEU A 6 -8.45 16.97 11.52
CA LEU A 6 -9.82 17.41 11.30
C LEU A 6 -10.51 16.62 10.17
N LEU A 7 -9.78 16.43 9.07
CA LEU A 7 -10.22 15.61 7.94
C LEU A 7 -10.18 14.11 8.25
N SER A 8 -9.21 13.66 9.05
CA SER A 8 -9.24 12.27 9.56
C SER A 8 -10.47 12.01 10.42
N LEU A 9 -10.89 12.98 11.23
CA LEU A 9 -12.09 12.89 12.06
C LEU A 9 -13.37 12.89 11.21
N LEU A 10 -13.42 13.77 10.19
CA LEU A 10 -14.51 13.83 9.19
C LEU A 10 -14.69 12.49 8.46
N LEU A 11 -13.59 11.93 7.95
CA LEU A 11 -13.60 10.64 7.24
C LEU A 11 -13.93 9.46 8.18
N SER A 12 -13.47 9.52 9.44
CA SER A 12 -13.78 8.50 10.45
C SER A 12 -15.25 8.48 10.85
N ARG A 13 -15.93 9.63 10.91
CA ARG A 13 -17.36 9.71 11.28
C ARG A 13 -18.31 9.43 10.11
N ALA A 14 -17.83 9.55 8.87
CA ALA A 14 -18.61 9.27 7.65
C ALA A 14 -18.62 7.79 7.23
N SER A 15 -17.85 6.91 7.88
CA SER A 15 -17.73 5.50 7.47
C SER A 15 -18.85 4.62 8.06
N CYS A 16 -19.71 4.08 7.20
CA CYS A 16 -20.54 2.90 7.50
C CYS A 16 -19.87 1.60 7.04
N GLU A 17 -20.01 0.54 7.84
CA GLU A 17 -19.43 -0.79 7.66
C GLU A 17 -19.63 -1.36 6.24
N GLY A 18 -18.52 -1.67 5.57
CA GLY A 18 -18.54 -2.36 4.30
C GLY A 18 -17.14 -2.53 3.72
N SER A 19 -16.83 -3.72 3.23
CA SER A 19 -15.55 -4.18 2.68
C SER A 19 -15.18 -3.57 1.31
N GLN A 20 -15.39 -2.27 1.11
CA GLN A 20 -14.95 -1.53 -0.07
C GLN A 20 -14.24 -0.23 0.34
N GLN A 21 -13.07 0.01 -0.24
CA GLN A 21 -12.15 1.13 0.04
C GLN A 21 -12.69 2.54 -0.30
N TYR A 22 -13.98 2.67 -0.66
CA TYR A 22 -14.60 3.94 -1.02
C TYR A 22 -15.71 4.29 -0.02
N ILE A 23 -15.71 5.54 0.44
CA ILE A 23 -16.77 6.05 1.32
C ILE A 23 -18.08 6.05 0.52
N ARG A 24 -19.07 5.32 1.03
CA ARG A 24 -20.39 5.24 0.41
C ARG A 24 -21.24 6.43 0.82
N ARG A 25 -22.12 6.86 -0.10
CA ARG A 25 -23.14 7.86 0.17
C ARG A 25 -24.01 7.43 1.34
N ALA A 26 -24.28 8.35 2.25
CA ALA A 26 -25.24 8.17 3.31
C ALA A 26 -26.68 8.24 2.79
N ASP A 27 -27.58 7.59 3.52
CA ASP A 27 -29.02 7.64 3.23
C ASP A 27 -29.58 9.03 3.51
N SER A 28 -30.45 9.53 2.62
CA SER A 28 -30.93 10.92 2.66
C SER A 28 -31.85 11.18 3.86
N ASP A 29 -32.66 10.20 4.27
CA ASP A 29 -33.57 10.36 5.40
C ASP A 29 -32.78 10.36 6.70
N ARG A 30 -31.78 9.47 6.82
CA ARG A 30 -30.86 9.47 7.95
C ARG A 30 -30.02 10.76 8.03
N LEU A 31 -29.58 11.31 6.90
CA LEU A 31 -28.90 12.60 6.87
C LEU A 31 -29.80 13.72 7.38
N ARG A 32 -31.10 13.68 7.07
CA ARG A 32 -32.08 14.66 7.54
C ARG A 32 -32.23 14.60 9.05
N GLU A 33 -32.40 13.40 9.61
CA GLU A 33 -32.49 13.19 11.06
C GLU A 33 -31.25 13.72 11.79
N VAL A 34 -30.07 13.45 11.24
CA VAL A 34 -28.80 13.97 11.79
C VAL A 34 -28.76 15.49 11.67
N PHE A 35 -29.18 16.05 10.54
CA PHE A 35 -29.18 17.49 10.32
C PHE A 35 -30.10 18.20 11.33
N ASP A 36 -31.34 17.75 11.47
CA ASP A 36 -32.33 18.36 12.36
C ASP A 36 -31.93 18.25 13.83
N LYS A 37 -31.08 17.28 14.20
CA LYS A 37 -30.54 17.16 15.57
C LYS A 37 -29.61 18.32 15.96
N TYR A 38 -28.85 18.87 15.01
CA TYR A 38 -27.87 19.94 15.29
C TYR A 38 -28.32 21.31 14.77
N ALA A 39 -29.28 21.38 13.85
CA ALA A 39 -29.82 22.64 13.36
C ALA A 39 -30.50 23.43 14.49
N SER A 40 -29.91 24.58 14.86
CA SER A 40 -30.41 25.41 15.96
C SER A 40 -31.27 26.58 15.51
N VAL A 41 -31.20 26.95 14.22
CA VAL A 41 -31.87 28.14 13.66
C VAL A 41 -33.03 27.71 12.78
N GLN A 42 -34.17 28.38 12.93
CA GLN A 42 -35.32 28.20 12.04
C GLN A 42 -35.63 29.50 11.32
N LYS A 43 -35.70 29.44 9.99
CA LYS A 43 -35.97 30.60 9.12
C LYS A 43 -36.93 30.16 8.02
N ASP A 44 -37.99 30.93 7.79
CA ASP A 44 -38.99 30.65 6.75
C ASP A 44 -39.57 29.21 6.77
N GLY A 45 -39.73 28.65 7.97
CA GLY A 45 -40.23 27.28 8.18
C GLY A 45 -39.21 26.16 7.93
N SER A 46 -37.97 26.50 7.57
CA SER A 46 -36.88 25.55 7.35
C SER A 46 -35.83 25.63 8.45
N ASN A 47 -35.23 24.49 8.78
CA ASN A 47 -34.14 24.39 9.77
C ASN A 47 -32.79 24.66 9.09
N TYR A 48 -31.91 25.36 9.81
CA TYR A 48 -30.57 25.74 9.40
C TYR A 48 -29.57 25.48 10.52
N MET A 49 -28.36 25.11 10.14
CA MET A 49 -27.22 25.06 11.06
C MET A 49 -26.42 26.36 11.00
N THR A 50 -25.95 26.81 12.15
CA THR A 50 -24.88 27.82 12.21
C THR A 50 -23.51 27.16 12.00
N PRO A 51 -22.45 27.94 11.69
CA PRO A 51 -21.07 27.43 11.71
C PRO A 51 -20.68 26.76 13.03
N ASN A 52 -21.22 27.23 14.16
CA ASN A 52 -20.98 26.61 15.47
C ASN A 52 -21.68 25.25 15.59
N ASP A 53 -22.93 25.15 15.14
CA ASP A 53 -23.69 23.89 15.16
C ASP A 53 -22.96 22.80 14.38
N PHE A 54 -22.43 23.17 13.21
CA PHE A 54 -21.69 22.25 12.36
C PHE A 54 -20.29 21.93 12.94
N VAL A 55 -19.44 22.93 13.14
CA VAL A 55 -18.03 22.70 13.49
C VAL A 55 -17.86 22.20 14.92
N ARG A 56 -18.61 22.75 15.87
CA ARG A 56 -18.48 22.38 17.29
C ARG A 56 -19.48 21.30 17.66
N GLY A 57 -20.73 21.44 17.25
CA GLY A 57 -21.78 20.46 17.56
C GLY A 57 -21.59 19.14 16.81
N PHE A 58 -21.61 19.18 15.48
CA PHE A 58 -21.57 17.98 14.64
C PHE A 58 -20.17 17.38 14.51
N LEU A 59 -19.13 18.20 14.26
CA LEU A 59 -17.76 17.71 14.12
C LEU A 59 -17.05 17.50 15.47
N GLY A 60 -17.49 18.14 16.55
CA GLY A 60 -16.82 18.03 17.85
C GLY A 60 -15.44 18.71 17.88
N LEU A 61 -15.27 19.78 17.11
CA LEU A 61 -14.02 20.53 17.07
C LEU A 61 -14.12 21.74 17.98
N TYR A 62 -12.98 22.20 18.52
CA TYR A 62 -12.94 23.39 19.39
C TYR A 62 -13.92 23.29 20.59
N GLU A 63 -13.96 22.14 21.26
CA GLU A 63 -14.87 21.89 22.41
C GLU A 63 -14.52 22.74 23.66
N GLY A 64 -13.31 23.30 23.70
CA GLY A 64 -12.88 24.17 24.80
C GLY A 64 -13.66 25.49 24.91
N PRO A 65 -13.65 26.12 26.11
CA PRO A 65 -14.38 27.38 26.35
C PRO A 65 -13.76 28.59 25.66
N GLN A 66 -12.46 28.54 25.33
CA GLN A 66 -11.79 29.53 24.49
C GLN A 66 -11.44 28.89 23.15
N TYR A 67 -11.99 29.44 22.07
CA TYR A 67 -11.74 28.97 20.71
C TYR A 67 -11.70 30.15 19.74
N ASN A 68 -11.07 29.93 18.59
CA ASN A 68 -10.99 30.94 17.56
C ASN A 68 -12.29 30.94 16.73
N GLN A 69 -13.14 31.94 16.95
CA GLN A 69 -14.40 32.10 16.22
C GLN A 69 -14.19 32.28 14.71
N GLN A 70 -13.08 32.90 14.28
CA GLN A 70 -12.78 33.05 12.86
C GLN A 70 -12.49 31.69 12.20
N ALA A 71 -11.80 30.79 12.89
CA ALA A 71 -11.54 29.44 12.39
C ALA A 71 -12.84 28.62 12.27
N VAL A 72 -13.74 28.74 13.24
CA VAL A 72 -15.06 28.11 13.19
C VAL A 72 -15.88 28.65 12.01
N ASN A 73 -15.91 29.97 11.81
CA ASN A 73 -16.65 30.56 10.70
C ASN A 73 -16.07 30.14 9.34
N MET A 74 -14.74 30.08 9.22
CA MET A 74 -14.06 29.68 7.99
C MET A 74 -14.29 28.20 7.64
N LEU A 75 -14.37 27.32 8.64
CA LEU A 75 -14.72 25.92 8.41
C LEU A 75 -16.20 25.74 8.08
N GLY A 76 -17.08 26.52 8.72
CA GLY A 76 -18.51 26.54 8.39
C GLY A 76 -18.78 27.05 6.98
N SER A 77 -18.00 28.04 6.50
CA SER A 77 -18.17 28.62 5.16
C SER A 77 -17.81 27.68 4.01
N ILE A 78 -17.21 26.51 4.30
CA ILE A 78 -16.97 25.46 3.31
C ILE A 78 -18.30 24.87 2.83
N LEU A 79 -19.26 24.74 3.74
CA LEU A 79 -20.58 24.17 3.46
C LEU A 79 -21.56 25.25 2.99
N ASP A 80 -21.46 26.46 3.54
CA ASP A 80 -22.27 27.60 3.14
C ASP A 80 -21.83 28.10 1.75
N THR A 81 -22.45 27.51 0.73
CA THR A 81 -22.25 27.88 -0.68
C THR A 81 -23.11 29.07 -1.09
N SER A 82 -24.24 29.26 -0.42
CA SER A 82 -25.15 30.38 -0.64
C SER A 82 -24.62 31.71 -0.07
N LYS A 83 -23.63 31.64 0.82
CA LYS A 83 -22.99 32.75 1.54
C LYS A 83 -23.98 33.55 2.38
N ASP A 84 -25.02 32.90 2.88
CA ASP A 84 -26.03 33.52 3.74
C ASP A 84 -25.69 33.45 5.25
N GLY A 85 -24.55 32.83 5.58
CA GLY A 85 -24.04 32.64 6.93
C GLY A 85 -24.65 31.45 7.67
N LEU A 86 -25.53 30.69 7.01
CA LEU A 86 -26.21 29.52 7.52
C LEU A 86 -25.93 28.32 6.60
N ILE A 87 -26.12 27.12 7.13
CA ILE A 87 -25.96 25.88 6.37
C ILE A 87 -27.33 25.23 6.28
N SER A 88 -27.87 25.20 5.07
CA SER A 88 -29.10 24.50 4.75
C SER A 88 -28.89 22.98 4.68
N PHE A 89 -29.98 22.22 4.72
CA PHE A 89 -29.88 20.77 4.52
C PHE A 89 -29.33 20.41 3.13
N MET A 90 -29.68 21.18 2.10
CA MET A 90 -29.19 20.93 0.74
C MET A 90 -27.66 21.07 0.67
N GLU A 91 -27.12 22.08 1.35
CA GLU A 91 -25.68 22.31 1.47
C GLU A 91 -25.00 21.21 2.29
N PHE A 92 -25.59 20.81 3.42
CA PHE A 92 -25.10 19.71 4.23
C PHE A 92 -25.03 18.38 3.44
N GLN A 93 -26.09 18.07 2.68
CA GLN A 93 -26.15 16.89 1.83
C GLN A 93 -25.19 16.99 0.63
N ALA A 94 -25.02 18.17 0.04
CA ALA A 94 -24.06 18.40 -1.03
C ALA A 94 -22.62 18.18 -0.54
N PHE A 95 -22.29 18.69 0.64
CA PHE A 95 -20.98 18.51 1.26
C PHE A 95 -20.68 17.06 1.61
N GLU A 96 -21.66 16.30 2.11
CA GLU A 96 -21.51 14.85 2.27
C GLU A 96 -21.16 14.17 0.95
N GLY A 97 -21.82 14.57 -0.15
CA GLY A 97 -21.49 14.10 -1.49
C GLY A 97 -20.05 14.43 -1.91
N VAL A 98 -19.53 15.60 -1.53
CA VAL A 98 -18.11 15.98 -1.75
C VAL A 98 -17.18 15.07 -0.95
N LEU A 99 -17.48 14.76 0.31
CA LEU A 99 -16.65 13.91 1.16
C LEU A 99 -16.51 12.47 0.64
N CYS A 100 -17.47 11.98 -0.14
CA CYS A 100 -17.38 10.65 -0.77
C CYS A 100 -16.49 10.61 -2.02
N GLN A 101 -16.00 11.75 -2.50
CA GLN A 101 -15.16 11.81 -3.70
C GLN A 101 -13.69 11.58 -3.36
N PRO A 102 -12.90 10.96 -4.27
CA PRO A 102 -11.49 10.65 -4.01
C PRO A 102 -10.61 11.89 -3.81
N ASP A 103 -11.04 13.04 -4.34
CA ASP A 103 -10.37 14.34 -4.26
C ASP A 103 -11.06 15.31 -3.27
N ALA A 104 -11.86 14.78 -2.33
CA ALA A 104 -12.60 15.57 -1.33
C ALA A 104 -11.75 16.63 -0.61
N LEU A 105 -10.48 16.32 -0.33
CA LEU A 105 -9.52 17.24 0.29
C LEU A 105 -9.33 18.53 -0.53
N TYR A 106 -9.12 18.40 -1.84
CA TYR A 106 -8.93 19.53 -2.72
C TYR A 106 -10.22 20.31 -2.93
N LYS A 107 -11.37 19.64 -2.95
CA LYS A 107 -12.67 20.31 -3.08
C LYS A 107 -13.04 21.12 -1.85
N ALA A 108 -12.82 20.57 -0.66
CA ALA A 108 -13.02 21.30 0.59
C ALA A 108 -12.07 22.51 0.68
N ALA A 109 -10.80 22.35 0.27
CA ALA A 109 -9.86 23.46 0.19
C ALA A 109 -10.32 24.50 -0.83
N PHE A 110 -10.78 24.09 -2.02
CA PHE A 110 -11.30 25.03 -3.03
C PHE A 110 -12.48 25.85 -2.49
N GLN A 111 -13.45 25.21 -1.85
CA GLN A 111 -14.61 25.89 -1.24
C GLN A 111 -14.22 26.84 -0.09
N MET A 112 -13.12 26.55 0.61
CA MET A 112 -12.57 27.45 1.63
C MET A 112 -11.95 28.72 1.02
N PHE A 113 -11.39 28.61 -0.19
CA PHE A 113 -10.77 29.73 -0.92
C PHE A 113 -11.77 30.51 -1.78
N ASP A 114 -12.82 29.86 -2.30
CA ASP A 114 -13.93 30.48 -3.02
C ASP A 114 -14.89 31.16 -2.02
N THR A 115 -14.49 32.33 -1.54
CA THR A 115 -15.21 33.06 -0.48
C THR A 115 -16.53 33.63 -0.98
N ASN A 116 -16.65 33.92 -2.27
CA ASN A 116 -17.86 34.46 -2.88
C ASN A 116 -18.78 33.39 -3.50
N GLY A 117 -18.34 32.13 -3.58
CA GLY A 117 -19.12 31.03 -4.16
C GLY A 117 -19.26 31.10 -5.67
N SER A 118 -18.35 31.80 -6.36
CA SER A 118 -18.40 31.99 -7.81
C SER A 118 -18.05 30.73 -8.60
N GLY A 119 -17.46 29.73 -7.95
CA GLY A 119 -16.87 28.56 -8.61
C GLY A 119 -15.50 28.84 -9.23
N SER A 120 -14.88 29.98 -8.87
CA SER A 120 -13.54 30.38 -9.28
C SER A 120 -12.84 31.17 -8.18
N ILE A 121 -11.51 31.16 -8.16
CA ILE A 121 -10.73 31.85 -7.14
C ILE A 121 -10.01 33.04 -7.75
N THR A 122 -10.20 34.21 -7.16
CA THR A 122 -9.48 35.45 -7.51
C THR A 122 -8.13 35.54 -6.76
N HIS A 123 -7.25 36.42 -7.23
CA HIS A 123 -5.97 36.68 -6.55
C HIS A 123 -6.18 37.18 -5.11
N ASP A 124 -7.11 38.12 -4.93
CA ASP A 124 -7.45 38.70 -3.63
C ASP A 124 -7.97 37.63 -2.66
N GLU A 125 -8.84 36.73 -3.11
CA GLU A 125 -9.34 35.63 -2.28
C GLU A 125 -8.23 34.68 -1.83
N PHE A 126 -7.33 34.32 -2.74
CA PHE A 126 -6.19 33.49 -2.42
C PHE A 126 -5.26 34.18 -1.42
N GLU A 127 -4.91 35.45 -1.66
CA GLU A 127 -4.06 36.24 -0.77
C GLU A 127 -4.68 36.39 0.63
N ASP A 128 -5.98 36.69 0.72
CA ASP A 128 -6.68 36.88 1.97
C ASP A 128 -6.72 35.60 2.83
N ILE A 129 -6.94 34.44 2.22
CA ILE A 129 -6.94 33.18 2.95
C ILE A 129 -5.53 32.80 3.40
N ILE A 130 -4.52 32.92 2.52
CA ILE A 130 -3.14 32.61 2.88
C ILE A 130 -2.64 33.53 4.00
N LYS A 131 -2.95 34.82 3.99
CA LYS A 131 -2.59 35.77 5.06
C LYS A 131 -3.16 35.42 6.43
N LYS A 132 -4.32 34.74 6.46
CA LYS A 132 -4.94 34.26 7.71
C LYS A 132 -4.27 33.00 8.26
N THR A 133 -3.42 32.33 7.48
CA THR A 133 -2.72 31.12 7.92
C THR A 133 -1.53 31.44 8.83
N THR A 134 -1.22 30.52 9.74
CA THR A 134 0.00 30.57 10.56
C THR A 134 1.28 30.51 9.74
N LEU A 135 1.18 30.01 8.50
CA LEU A 135 2.29 29.89 7.54
C LEU A 135 2.83 31.28 7.17
N TYR A 136 1.93 32.17 6.75
CA TYR A 136 2.24 33.55 6.39
C TYR A 136 2.78 34.35 7.58
N GLY A 137 2.21 34.14 8.77
CA GLY A 137 2.62 34.84 9.98
C GLY A 137 4.07 34.56 10.41
N LYS A 138 4.62 33.39 10.06
CA LYS A 138 6.03 33.05 10.36
C LYS A 138 6.99 33.56 9.29
N ILE A 139 6.69 33.29 8.02
CA ILE A 139 7.49 33.73 6.88
C ILE A 139 6.55 34.27 5.81
N PRO A 140 6.58 35.59 5.52
CA PRO A 140 5.65 36.19 4.58
C PRO A 140 5.94 35.71 3.15
N PHE A 141 4.87 35.47 2.40
CA PHE A 141 4.90 35.17 0.97
C PHE A 141 4.78 36.45 0.14
N ASP A 142 5.54 36.53 -0.96
CA ASP A 142 5.47 37.63 -1.91
C ASP A 142 4.40 37.38 -2.98
N PHE A 143 3.24 38.01 -2.79
CA PHE A 143 2.10 37.95 -3.72
C PHE A 143 2.30 38.74 -5.01
N LYS A 144 3.41 39.47 -5.16
CA LYS A 144 3.79 40.20 -6.39
C LYS A 144 4.84 39.48 -7.22
N SER A 145 5.14 38.23 -6.87
CA SER A 145 6.13 37.41 -7.55
C SER A 145 5.69 37.00 -8.97
N ASP A 146 6.66 36.67 -9.82
CA ASP A 146 6.43 36.12 -11.15
C ASP A 146 5.53 34.87 -11.11
N PHE A 147 5.62 34.08 -10.03
CA PHE A 147 4.74 32.95 -9.76
C PHE A 147 3.26 33.36 -9.77
N MET A 148 2.89 34.41 -9.00
CA MET A 148 1.52 34.89 -8.97
C MET A 148 1.08 35.47 -10.31
N THR A 149 1.99 36.15 -11.02
CA THR A 149 1.74 36.66 -12.37
C THR A 149 1.44 35.54 -13.37
N LEU A 150 2.12 34.39 -13.27
CA LEU A 150 1.87 33.24 -14.16
C LEU A 150 0.50 32.58 -13.90
N HIS A 151 0.03 32.57 -12.65
CA HIS A 151 -1.27 31.99 -12.30
C HIS A 151 -2.44 32.98 -12.53
N PHE A 152 -2.29 34.25 -12.15
CA PHE A 152 -3.38 35.24 -12.16
C PHE A 152 -3.27 36.31 -13.27
N GLY A 153 -2.23 36.25 -14.11
CA GLY A 153 -1.97 37.26 -15.15
C GLY A 153 -1.19 38.47 -14.61
N ALA A 154 -0.62 39.29 -15.50
CA ALA A 154 0.22 40.43 -15.12
C ALA A 154 -0.52 41.53 -14.33
N ASP A 155 -1.83 41.63 -14.51
CA ASP A 155 -2.74 42.52 -13.79
C ASP A 155 -3.50 41.83 -12.65
N HIS A 156 -3.23 40.54 -12.41
CA HIS A 156 -3.93 39.67 -11.46
C HIS A 156 -5.46 39.57 -11.67
N ALA A 157 -5.96 39.89 -12.86
CA ALA A 157 -7.40 39.89 -13.16
C ALA A 157 -7.96 38.50 -13.52
N ARG A 158 -7.10 37.52 -13.84
CA ARG A 158 -7.55 36.17 -14.19
C ARG A 158 -8.00 35.42 -12.94
N THR A 159 -9.10 34.68 -13.07
CA THR A 159 -9.58 33.75 -12.04
C THR A 159 -9.09 32.33 -12.28
N VAL A 160 -8.98 31.56 -11.20
CA VAL A 160 -8.47 30.17 -11.21
C VAL A 160 -9.64 29.20 -10.99
N SER A 161 -9.82 28.24 -11.90
CA SER A 161 -10.83 27.17 -11.78
C SER A 161 -10.40 26.09 -10.76
N TYR A 162 -11.31 25.19 -10.37
CA TYR A 162 -10.97 24.08 -9.47
C TYR A 162 -9.76 23.25 -9.92
N ALA A 163 -9.71 22.88 -11.20
CA ALA A 163 -8.63 22.05 -11.73
C ALA A 163 -7.27 22.79 -11.73
N GLU A 164 -7.29 24.10 -11.95
CA GLU A 164 -6.08 24.92 -11.90
C GLU A 164 -5.69 25.24 -10.45
N PHE A 165 -6.66 25.36 -9.54
CA PHE A 165 -6.43 25.62 -8.12
C PHE A 165 -5.70 24.47 -7.44
N SER A 166 -6.05 23.21 -7.76
CA SER A 166 -5.36 22.06 -7.17
C SER A 166 -3.86 22.07 -7.52
N GLN A 167 -3.53 22.48 -8.74
CA GLN A 167 -2.14 22.68 -9.18
C GLN A 167 -1.51 23.92 -8.52
N LEU A 168 -2.20 25.07 -8.51
CA LEU A 168 -1.74 26.29 -7.84
C LEU A 168 -1.41 26.04 -6.36
N LEU A 169 -2.27 25.33 -5.63
CA LEU A 169 -2.06 25.03 -4.22
C LEU A 169 -0.85 24.12 -4.00
N HIS A 170 -0.63 23.15 -4.89
CA HIS A 170 0.56 22.32 -4.90
C HIS A 170 1.83 23.16 -5.13
N ASP A 171 1.84 23.97 -6.20
CA ASP A 171 3.00 24.77 -6.59
C ASP A 171 3.30 25.89 -5.59
N PHE A 172 2.27 26.47 -4.97
CA PHE A 172 2.40 27.51 -3.93
C PHE A 172 3.28 27.05 -2.78
N HIS A 173 3.12 25.81 -2.32
CA HIS A 173 3.93 25.29 -1.21
C HIS A 173 5.41 25.15 -1.58
N GLU A 174 5.73 24.87 -2.85
CA GLU A 174 7.11 24.83 -3.34
C GLU A 174 7.67 26.24 -3.53
N GLU A 175 6.91 27.14 -4.14
CA GLU A 175 7.34 28.54 -4.31
C GLU A 175 7.53 29.24 -2.95
N HIS A 176 6.68 29.01 -1.96
CA HIS A 176 6.84 29.61 -0.63
C HIS A 176 8.14 29.14 0.05
N ALA A 177 8.50 27.87 -0.12
CA ALA A 177 9.76 27.32 0.37
C ALA A 177 10.98 27.94 -0.36
N VAL A 178 10.88 28.14 -1.68
CA VAL A 178 11.92 28.82 -2.48
C VAL A 178 12.07 30.28 -2.06
N GLN A 179 10.98 31.01 -1.85
CA GLN A 179 11.02 32.39 -1.36
C GLN A 179 11.62 32.47 0.05
N ALA A 180 11.25 31.55 0.95
CA ALA A 180 11.85 31.46 2.26
C ALA A 180 13.37 31.24 2.16
N PHE A 181 13.85 30.31 1.33
CA PHE A 181 15.28 30.11 1.10
C PHE A 181 15.97 31.40 0.62
N LYS A 182 15.38 32.09 -0.36
CA LYS A 182 15.90 33.37 -0.90
C LYS A 182 15.97 34.46 0.18
N GLN A 183 15.04 34.49 1.14
CA GLN A 183 15.05 35.47 2.24
C GLN A 183 16.22 35.22 3.22
N TYR A 184 16.58 33.96 3.46
CA TYR A 184 17.69 33.59 4.34
C TYR A 184 19.07 33.63 3.65
N ASP A 185 19.15 33.39 2.34
CA ASP A 185 20.40 33.54 1.55
C ASP A 185 20.72 35.02 1.25
N LYS A 186 20.97 35.80 2.30
CA LYS A 186 21.28 37.24 2.23
C LYS A 186 22.49 37.54 1.36
N LYS A 187 23.42 36.59 1.22
CA LYS A 187 24.66 36.71 0.44
C LYS A 187 24.49 36.32 -1.03
N ARG A 188 23.34 35.75 -1.41
CA ARG A 188 23.11 35.16 -2.75
C ARG A 188 24.19 34.14 -3.12
N SER A 189 24.60 33.35 -2.14
CA SER A 189 25.63 32.31 -2.29
C SER A 189 25.08 30.99 -2.82
N GLY A 190 23.76 30.83 -2.84
CA GLY A 190 23.11 29.55 -3.13
C GLY A 190 23.11 28.59 -1.94
N ALA A 191 23.44 29.06 -0.73
CA ALA A 191 23.50 28.28 0.50
C ALA A 191 23.02 29.09 1.72
N ILE A 192 22.42 28.40 2.68
CA ILE A 192 21.95 28.95 3.97
C ILE A 192 22.58 28.20 5.14
N ALA A 193 22.55 28.76 6.36
CA ALA A 193 23.05 28.03 7.52
C ALA A 193 22.12 26.87 7.91
N ALA A 194 22.65 25.84 8.58
CA ALA A 194 21.84 24.71 9.07
C ALA A 194 20.71 25.15 10.02
N MET A 195 20.92 26.22 10.80
CA MET A 195 19.89 26.81 11.66
C MET A 195 18.77 27.48 10.83
N ASP A 196 19.14 28.25 9.82
CA ASP A 196 18.18 28.88 8.90
C ASP A 196 17.33 27.82 8.19
N PHE A 197 17.96 26.72 7.76
CA PHE A 197 17.26 25.57 7.18
C PHE A 197 16.23 24.98 8.15
N ASN A 198 16.61 24.73 9.41
CA ASN A 198 15.68 24.26 10.44
C ASN A 198 14.50 25.22 10.62
N ASP A 199 14.76 26.52 10.69
CA ASP A 199 13.73 27.53 10.89
C ASP A 199 12.74 27.59 9.71
N ILE A 200 13.23 27.46 8.48
CA ILE A 200 12.38 27.35 7.28
C ILE A 200 11.52 26.08 7.35
N MET A 201 12.13 24.92 7.60
CA MET A 201 11.43 23.64 7.59
C MET A 201 10.34 23.58 8.68
N VAL A 202 10.63 24.06 9.89
CA VAL A 202 9.67 24.10 11.01
C VAL A 202 8.60 25.20 10.82
N SER A 203 8.88 26.22 10.01
CA SER A 203 7.91 27.31 9.77
C SER A 203 6.99 27.04 8.59
N VAL A 204 7.53 26.55 7.47
CA VAL A 204 6.84 26.43 6.19
C VAL A 204 6.41 24.99 5.89
N LYS A 205 7.24 24.01 6.23
CA LYS A 205 7.05 22.60 5.86
C LYS A 205 6.81 21.70 7.07
N SER A 206 6.31 22.26 8.18
CA SER A 206 6.14 21.52 9.45
C SER A 206 5.24 20.29 9.33
N HIS A 207 4.29 20.31 8.38
CA HIS A 207 3.39 19.19 8.10
C HIS A 207 4.08 18.00 7.43
N LEU A 208 5.25 18.19 6.83
CA LEU A 208 6.06 17.12 6.25
C LEU A 208 7.00 16.48 7.27
N LEU A 209 7.19 17.10 8.43
CA LEU A 209 8.17 16.67 9.42
C LEU A 209 7.53 15.69 10.41
N SER A 210 8.05 14.47 10.48
CA SER A 210 7.83 13.63 11.65
C SER A 210 8.57 14.20 12.86
N GLU A 211 8.19 13.79 14.07
CA GLU A 211 8.88 14.20 15.29
C GLU A 211 10.35 13.79 15.31
N ASP A 212 10.66 12.65 14.69
CA ASP A 212 12.01 12.13 14.56
C ASP A 212 12.85 12.96 13.58
N VAL A 213 12.29 13.32 12.42
CA VAL A 213 12.97 14.21 11.46
C VAL A 213 13.18 15.59 12.08
N LYS A 214 12.16 16.16 12.72
CA LYS A 214 12.19 17.49 13.33
C LYS A 214 13.30 17.65 14.36
N LYS A 215 13.54 16.63 15.19
CA LYS A 215 14.63 16.65 16.21
C LYS A 215 16.03 16.60 15.59
N ASN A 216 16.15 16.05 14.39
CA ASN A 216 17.44 15.76 13.75
C ASN A 216 17.76 16.69 12.56
N LEU A 217 16.91 17.67 12.23
CA LEU A 217 17.09 18.57 11.08
C LEU A 217 18.47 19.24 11.06
N VAL A 218 18.92 19.77 12.19
CA VAL A 218 20.22 20.48 12.29
C VAL A 218 21.39 19.51 12.11
N ALA A 219 21.29 18.29 12.64
CA ALA A 219 22.32 17.27 12.51
C ALA A 219 22.47 16.82 11.06
N VAL A 220 21.34 16.56 10.38
CA VAL A 220 21.29 16.15 8.97
C VAL A 220 21.83 17.26 8.07
N ALA A 221 21.42 18.51 8.31
CA ALA A 221 21.94 19.67 7.60
C ALA A 221 23.44 19.90 7.84
N GLY A 222 23.94 19.61 9.05
CA GLY A 222 25.36 19.74 9.38
C GLY A 222 26.26 18.71 8.68
N SER A 223 25.69 17.58 8.26
CA SER A 223 26.36 16.56 7.44
C SER A 223 26.22 16.79 5.94
N ALA A 224 25.33 17.69 5.52
CA ALA A 224 25.19 18.07 4.12
C ALA A 224 26.43 18.86 3.66
N SER A 225 27.10 18.38 2.61
CA SER A 225 28.12 19.14 1.85
C SER A 225 29.38 19.60 2.61
N GLY A 226 29.76 18.95 3.72
CA GLY A 226 31.08 19.18 4.36
C GLY A 226 31.24 20.51 5.09
N GLY A 227 30.14 21.22 5.34
CA GLY A 227 30.09 22.44 6.14
C GLY A 227 28.71 22.59 6.76
N HIS A 228 28.56 23.37 7.84
CA HIS A 228 27.28 23.60 8.52
C HIS A 228 26.29 24.47 7.70
N GLN A 229 26.17 24.20 6.40
CA GLN A 229 25.41 24.95 5.42
C GLN A 229 24.62 24.01 4.51
N VAL A 230 23.45 24.47 4.09
CA VAL A 230 22.53 23.75 3.21
C VAL A 230 22.47 24.49 1.88
N THR A 231 22.83 23.81 0.79
CA THR A 231 22.74 24.35 -0.57
C THR A 231 21.30 24.29 -1.09
N PHE A 232 20.98 25.15 -2.06
CA PHE A 232 19.64 25.15 -2.67
C PHE A 232 19.23 23.79 -3.27
N PRO A 233 20.09 23.06 -4.03
CA PRO A 233 19.73 21.73 -4.52
C PRO A 233 19.47 20.71 -3.40
N TYR A 234 20.24 20.75 -2.30
CA TYR A 234 19.99 19.89 -1.15
C TYR A 234 18.64 20.21 -0.49
N PHE A 235 18.34 21.50 -0.31
CA PHE A 235 17.05 21.96 0.22
C PHE A 235 15.87 21.45 -0.61
N MET A 236 15.94 21.58 -1.93
CA MET A 236 14.90 21.09 -2.84
C MET A 236 14.76 19.56 -2.81
N ALA A 237 15.89 18.83 -2.83
CA ALA A 237 15.88 17.38 -2.73
C ALA A 237 15.32 16.89 -1.39
N PHE A 238 15.61 17.59 -0.29
CA PHE A 238 15.05 17.26 1.03
C PHE A 238 13.52 17.38 1.04
N ASN A 239 12.98 18.48 0.51
CA ASN A 239 11.52 18.67 0.38
C ASN A 239 10.89 17.62 -0.54
N SER A 240 11.50 17.37 -1.70
CA SER A 240 11.06 16.37 -2.67
C SER A 240 11.01 14.96 -2.06
N LEU A 241 12.05 14.57 -1.32
CA LEU A 241 12.10 13.29 -0.62
C LEU A 241 10.91 13.13 0.33
N LEU A 242 10.68 14.11 1.21
CA LEU A 242 9.60 14.05 2.20
C LEU A 242 8.21 14.00 1.54
N ASN A 243 7.99 14.76 0.46
CA ASN A 243 6.77 14.71 -0.32
C ASN A 243 6.54 13.33 -0.96
N ASN A 244 7.62 12.69 -1.42
CA ASN A 244 7.60 11.42 -2.15
C ASN A 244 7.81 10.18 -1.28
N MET A 245 7.70 10.28 0.05
CA MET A 245 7.95 9.14 0.95
C MET A 245 7.05 7.92 0.68
N GLU A 246 5.84 8.11 0.16
CA GLU A 246 4.97 6.99 -0.23
C GLU A 246 5.47 6.25 -1.48
N LEU A 247 6.09 6.97 -2.41
CA LEU A 247 6.78 6.37 -3.55
C LEU A 247 8.01 5.60 -3.06
N VAL A 248 8.80 6.20 -2.16
CA VAL A 248 9.98 5.57 -1.54
C VAL A 248 9.59 4.25 -0.83
N LYS A 249 8.52 4.25 -0.04
CA LYS A 249 7.98 3.03 0.59
C LYS A 249 7.55 1.98 -0.43
N LYS A 250 6.91 2.38 -1.53
CA LYS A 250 6.52 1.45 -2.61
C LYS A 250 7.73 0.84 -3.31
N ILE A 251 8.76 1.63 -3.58
CA ILE A 251 10.03 1.15 -4.16
C ILE A 251 10.63 0.09 -3.24
N TYR A 252 10.72 0.39 -1.93
CA TYR A 252 11.21 -0.56 -0.92
C TYR A 252 10.38 -1.86 -0.93
N LEU A 253 9.06 -1.78 -0.78
CA LEU A 253 8.20 -2.96 -0.68
C LEU A 253 8.23 -3.81 -1.95
N ASN A 254 8.36 -3.18 -3.13
CA ASN A 254 8.50 -3.89 -4.39
C ASN A 254 9.84 -4.65 -4.42
N PHE A 255 10.94 -3.98 -4.07
CA PHE A 255 12.27 -4.59 -4.02
C PHE A 255 12.35 -5.75 -3.01
N THR A 256 11.77 -5.58 -1.83
CA THR A 256 11.79 -6.59 -0.77
C THR A 256 10.68 -7.66 -0.92
N LYS A 257 9.87 -7.59 -1.97
CA LYS A 257 8.71 -8.47 -2.21
C LYS A 257 7.74 -8.52 -1.01
N GLY A 258 7.52 -7.36 -0.37
CA GLY A 258 6.65 -7.20 0.79
C GLY A 258 7.32 -7.49 2.14
N ASN A 259 8.59 -7.89 2.17
CA ASN A 259 9.30 -8.11 3.44
C ASN A 259 9.68 -6.77 4.09
N SER A 260 8.95 -6.37 5.13
CA SER A 260 9.19 -5.11 5.85
C SER A 260 10.47 -5.10 6.67
N SER A 261 10.97 -6.27 7.08
CA SER A 261 12.13 -6.39 7.98
C SER A 261 13.47 -6.55 7.26
N LEU A 262 13.47 -6.64 5.92
CA LEU A 262 14.68 -6.84 5.13
C LEU A 262 15.52 -5.56 5.07
N GLU A 263 16.75 -5.58 5.58
CA GLU A 263 17.65 -4.43 5.47
C GLU A 263 18.15 -4.22 4.04
N VAL A 264 18.01 -2.99 3.52
CA VAL A 264 18.41 -2.63 2.15
C VAL A 264 19.57 -1.64 2.17
N THR A 265 20.60 -1.89 1.37
CA THR A 265 21.75 -0.98 1.19
C THR A 265 21.42 0.17 0.25
N LYS A 266 22.26 1.21 0.25
CA LYS A 266 22.09 2.37 -0.62
C LYS A 266 22.13 2.00 -2.10
N GLU A 267 23.06 1.13 -2.48
CA GLU A 267 23.26 0.67 -3.85
C GLU A 267 22.06 -0.16 -4.34
N GLU A 268 21.56 -1.07 -3.50
CA GLU A 268 20.35 -1.85 -3.78
C GLU A 268 19.12 -0.96 -3.94
N PHE A 269 18.97 0.04 -3.06
CA PHE A 269 17.86 0.98 -3.14
C PHE A 269 17.93 1.83 -4.41
N LEU A 270 19.12 2.35 -4.76
CA LEU A 270 19.34 3.09 -6.00
C LEU A 270 19.01 2.24 -7.22
N TYR A 271 19.41 0.97 -7.23
CA TYR A 271 19.06 0.03 -8.30
C TYR A 271 17.54 -0.19 -8.40
N ALA A 272 16.85 -0.36 -7.27
CA ALA A 272 15.39 -0.48 -7.24
C ALA A 272 14.70 0.79 -7.76
N ALA A 273 15.22 1.97 -7.40
CA ALA A 273 14.67 3.26 -7.81
C ALA A 273 14.84 3.53 -9.32
N GLN A 274 15.80 2.90 -10.01
CA GLN A 274 15.98 3.08 -11.47
C GLN A 274 14.74 2.69 -12.28
N GLN A 275 13.92 1.75 -11.78
CA GLN A 275 12.68 1.34 -12.44
C GLN A 275 11.56 2.38 -12.31
N MET A 276 11.71 3.33 -11.38
CA MET A 276 10.73 4.36 -11.05
C MET A 276 11.45 5.71 -11.08
N SER A 277 11.71 6.25 -12.28
CA SER A 277 12.57 7.41 -12.61
C SER A 277 12.22 8.76 -11.95
N GLN A 278 11.44 8.77 -10.87
CA GLN A 278 10.93 9.95 -10.17
C GLN A 278 11.74 10.29 -8.91
N VAL A 279 12.71 9.47 -8.50
CA VAL A 279 13.53 9.71 -7.31
C VAL A 279 14.99 9.94 -7.70
N THR A 280 15.59 11.02 -7.20
CA THR A 280 16.96 11.40 -7.55
C THR A 280 17.99 10.72 -6.63
N PRO A 281 19.25 10.52 -7.08
CA PRO A 281 20.30 10.00 -6.20
C PRO A 281 20.51 10.87 -4.94
N LEU A 282 20.38 12.20 -5.06
CA LEU A 282 20.50 13.10 -3.91
C LEU A 282 19.38 12.89 -2.88
N GLU A 283 18.15 12.60 -3.32
CA GLU A 283 17.05 12.24 -2.40
C GLU A 283 17.35 10.94 -1.66
N ILE A 284 17.91 9.93 -2.35
CA ILE A 284 18.33 8.68 -1.70
C ILE A 284 19.50 8.90 -0.73
N ASP A 285 20.44 9.77 -1.08
CA ASP A 285 21.54 10.14 -0.18
C ASP A 285 21.00 10.76 1.11
N ILE A 286 20.05 11.68 1.01
CA ILE A 286 19.37 12.31 2.14
C ILE A 286 18.59 11.26 2.96
N LEU A 287 17.92 10.33 2.30
CA LEU A 287 17.17 9.25 2.97
C LEU A 287 18.09 8.41 3.87
N PHE A 288 19.23 7.98 3.34
CA PHE A 288 20.22 7.18 4.09
C PHE A 288 20.93 8.00 5.17
N GLN A 289 21.13 9.31 4.95
CA GLN A 289 21.61 10.21 6.00
C GLN A 289 20.60 10.27 7.15
N LEU A 290 19.32 10.50 6.86
CA LEU A 290 18.24 10.54 7.85
C LEU A 290 18.16 9.23 8.62
N SER A 291 18.15 8.08 7.94
CA SER A 291 18.07 6.78 8.62
C SER A 291 19.24 6.54 9.56
N GLY A 292 20.45 6.95 9.18
CA GLY A 292 21.66 6.82 10.03
C GLY A 292 21.62 7.66 11.31
N PHE A 293 20.82 8.74 11.35
CA PHE A 293 20.59 9.50 12.59
C PHE A 293 19.45 8.92 13.44
N LEU A 294 18.48 8.27 12.82
CA LEU A 294 17.30 7.71 13.50
C LEU A 294 17.56 6.31 14.09
N HIS A 295 18.45 5.55 13.45
CA HIS A 295 18.94 4.26 13.90
C HIS A 295 20.47 4.26 13.75
N GLN A 296 21.21 3.64 14.68
CA GLN A 296 22.65 3.39 14.54
C GLN A 296 22.93 2.32 13.46
N SER A 297 22.19 2.34 12.35
CA SER A 297 22.30 1.36 11.28
C SER A 297 23.54 1.65 10.43
N THR A 298 24.19 0.57 10.05
CA THR A 298 25.47 0.50 9.35
C THR A 298 25.34 0.83 7.85
N GLY A 299 24.62 1.92 7.52
CA GLY A 299 24.36 2.31 6.13
C GLY A 299 23.25 1.49 5.45
N ARG A 300 22.31 0.96 6.24
CA ARG A 300 21.15 0.20 5.76
C ARG A 300 19.84 0.84 6.21
N VAL A 301 18.79 0.63 5.43
CA VAL A 301 17.44 1.13 5.68
C VAL A 301 16.46 -0.03 5.78
N THR A 302 15.55 0.07 6.75
CA THR A 302 14.39 -0.83 6.91
C THR A 302 13.08 -0.09 6.65
N TYR A 303 11.97 -0.83 6.54
CA TYR A 303 10.64 -0.22 6.39
C TYR A 303 10.26 0.63 7.61
N GLU A 304 10.72 0.26 8.81
CA GLU A 304 10.47 1.01 10.03
C GLU A 304 11.12 2.40 9.97
N ASP A 305 12.32 2.50 9.42
CA ASP A 305 12.99 3.79 9.22
C ASP A 305 12.19 4.68 8.26
N LEU A 306 11.64 4.10 7.19
CA LEU A 306 10.77 4.82 6.26
C LEU A 306 9.46 5.28 6.91
N GLU A 307 8.89 4.50 7.84
CA GLU A 307 7.72 4.92 8.61
C GLU A 307 8.04 6.07 9.57
N ARG A 308 9.22 6.08 10.18
CA ARG A 308 9.67 7.16 11.08
C ARG A 308 10.00 8.45 10.32
N ILE A 309 10.53 8.35 9.11
CA ILE A 309 10.85 9.52 8.27
C ILE A 309 9.59 10.12 7.63
N ALA A 310 8.68 9.25 7.19
CA ALA A 310 7.50 9.70 6.47
C ALA A 310 6.63 10.66 7.31
N PRO A 311 6.07 11.70 6.69
CA PRO A 311 5.14 12.60 7.37
C PRO A 311 4.01 11.80 8.04
N TYR A 312 3.62 12.21 9.25
CA TYR A 312 2.47 11.60 9.92
C TYR A 312 1.22 11.79 9.07
N ARG A 313 0.73 10.72 8.45
CA ARG A 313 -0.58 10.69 7.79
C ARG A 313 -1.54 9.88 8.65
N PRO A 314 -2.62 10.48 9.16
CA PRO A 314 -3.62 9.77 9.95
C PRO A 314 -4.44 8.74 9.14
N THR A 315 -4.21 8.58 7.83
CA THR A 315 -4.83 7.58 6.95
C THR A 315 -4.39 6.12 7.22
N ARG A 316 -3.77 5.83 8.36
CA ARG A 316 -3.27 4.48 8.73
C ARG A 316 -4.37 3.41 8.77
N PHE A 317 -5.65 3.78 8.61
CA PHE A 317 -6.79 2.89 8.48
C PHE A 317 -7.22 2.53 7.05
N LEU A 318 -6.71 3.18 5.99
CA LEU A 318 -7.16 2.94 4.60
C LEU A 318 -6.17 2.17 3.72
N SER A 319 -4.89 2.09 4.11
CA SER A 319 -3.82 1.59 3.24
C SER A 319 -3.12 0.32 3.72
N ARG A 320 -3.64 -0.39 4.73
CA ARG A 320 -3.33 -1.82 4.83
C ARG A 320 -4.20 -2.55 3.82
N PRO A 321 -3.67 -3.18 2.76
CA PRO A 321 -4.39 -4.24 2.10
C PRO A 321 -4.69 -5.26 3.19
N ILE A 322 -5.96 -5.44 3.56
CA ILE A 322 -6.38 -6.48 4.51
C ILE A 322 -5.98 -7.87 3.98
N ALA A 323 -5.62 -7.98 2.69
CA ALA A 323 -4.93 -9.13 2.11
C ALA A 323 -3.67 -9.55 2.90
N GLU A 324 -2.93 -8.61 3.50
CA GLU A 324 -1.75 -8.91 4.32
C GLU A 324 -2.10 -9.20 5.79
N VAL A 325 -3.21 -8.67 6.32
CA VAL A 325 -3.62 -8.92 7.72
C VAL A 325 -4.48 -10.19 7.88
N LYS A 326 -4.96 -10.78 6.78
CA LYS A 326 -5.56 -12.15 6.80
C LYS A 326 -4.56 -13.27 6.50
N ALA A 327 -3.31 -12.94 6.20
CA ALA A 327 -2.22 -13.91 6.23
C ALA A 327 -1.59 -13.90 7.63
N VAL A 328 -2.10 -14.79 8.50
CA VAL A 328 -1.49 -15.19 9.77
C VAL A 328 -1.61 -14.17 10.92
N LYS A 329 -2.64 -14.31 11.77
CA LYS A 329 -2.53 -13.82 13.17
C LYS A 329 -3.32 -14.53 14.28
N SER A 330 -4.19 -15.50 14.01
CA SER A 330 -4.59 -16.49 15.05
C SER A 330 -5.34 -17.69 14.42
N PRO A 331 -5.07 -18.94 14.86
CA PRO A 331 -5.82 -20.14 14.46
C PRO A 331 -7.19 -20.30 15.13
N ASP A 332 -7.53 -19.47 16.13
CA ASP A 332 -8.56 -19.80 17.11
C ASP A 332 -9.94 -19.14 16.89
N GLU A 333 -10.11 -18.33 15.84
CA GLU A 333 -11.41 -17.75 15.45
C GLU A 333 -11.87 -18.20 14.06
N ARG A 334 -11.65 -19.48 13.73
CA ARG A 334 -12.14 -20.06 12.48
C ARG A 334 -13.48 -20.73 12.69
N GLY A 335 -14.56 -19.97 12.53
CA GLY A 335 -15.90 -20.52 12.44
C GLY A 335 -15.97 -21.65 11.41
N PHE A 336 -16.67 -22.74 11.73
CA PHE A 336 -16.78 -23.97 10.94
C PHE A 336 -17.10 -23.71 9.45
N GLY A 337 -17.93 -22.72 9.14
CA GLY A 337 -18.28 -22.35 7.75
C GLY A 337 -17.12 -21.76 6.94
N VAL A 338 -16.21 -21.02 7.56
CA VAL A 338 -15.04 -20.42 6.88
C VAL A 338 -14.01 -21.50 6.56
N GLN A 339 -13.86 -22.51 7.43
CA GLN A 339 -12.96 -23.65 7.18
C GLN A 339 -13.43 -24.51 5.99
N ILE A 340 -14.75 -24.72 5.85
CA ILE A 340 -15.32 -25.44 4.71
C ILE A 340 -15.11 -24.66 3.41
N LEU A 341 -15.34 -23.34 3.44
CA LEU A 341 -15.19 -22.50 2.26
C LEU A 341 -13.73 -22.41 1.80
N GLU A 342 -12.78 -22.27 2.73
CA GLU A 342 -11.35 -22.24 2.42
C GLU A 342 -10.86 -23.60 1.90
N SER A 343 -11.36 -24.70 2.49
CA SER A 343 -11.07 -26.06 2.01
C SER A 343 -11.61 -26.27 0.60
N ALA A 344 -12.83 -25.83 0.32
CA ALA A 344 -13.43 -25.90 -1.02
C ALA A 344 -12.67 -25.04 -2.05
N TYR A 345 -12.20 -23.85 -1.65
CA TYR A 345 -11.41 -22.98 -2.50
C TYR A 345 -10.04 -23.58 -2.84
N ARG A 346 -9.31 -24.09 -1.85
CA ARG A 346 -8.02 -24.75 -2.07
C ARG A 346 -8.18 -26.05 -2.86
N PHE A 347 -9.25 -26.80 -2.61
CA PHE A 347 -9.61 -28.00 -3.35
C PHE A 347 -9.84 -27.70 -4.83
N THR A 348 -10.66 -26.69 -5.14
CA THR A 348 -10.95 -26.31 -6.53
C THR A 348 -9.71 -25.85 -7.27
N LEU A 349 -8.85 -25.04 -6.64
CA LEU A 349 -7.57 -24.65 -7.21
C LEU A 349 -6.64 -25.86 -7.44
N GLY A 350 -6.56 -26.78 -6.47
CA GLY A 350 -5.79 -28.02 -6.59
C GLY A 350 -6.30 -28.94 -7.70
N SER A 351 -7.61 -29.08 -7.86
CA SER A 351 -8.23 -29.85 -8.94
C SER A 351 -7.98 -29.22 -10.31
N ILE A 352 -8.07 -27.89 -10.43
CA ILE A 352 -7.77 -27.18 -11.69
C ILE A 352 -6.30 -27.34 -12.06
N ALA A 353 -5.38 -27.17 -11.10
CA ALA A 353 -3.95 -27.35 -11.33
C ALA A 353 -3.62 -28.80 -11.73
N GLY A 354 -4.23 -29.79 -11.06
CA GLY A 354 -4.08 -31.21 -11.39
C GLY A 354 -4.63 -31.55 -12.78
N ALA A 355 -5.80 -31.03 -13.14
CA ALA A 355 -6.40 -31.21 -14.46
C ALA A 355 -5.55 -30.57 -15.57
N ALA A 356 -4.98 -29.38 -15.33
CA ALA A 356 -4.07 -28.72 -16.25
C ALA A 356 -2.78 -29.54 -16.46
N GLY A 357 -2.17 -30.02 -15.37
CA GLY A 357 -0.99 -30.89 -15.44
C GLY A 357 -1.26 -32.19 -16.20
N ALA A 358 -2.37 -32.87 -15.89
CA ALA A 358 -2.78 -34.08 -16.60
C ALA A 358 -3.01 -33.83 -18.09
N THR A 359 -3.60 -32.69 -18.46
CA THR A 359 -3.84 -32.31 -19.85
C THR A 359 -2.53 -32.10 -20.62
N VAL A 360 -1.53 -31.47 -20.00
CA VAL A 360 -0.22 -31.24 -20.63
C VAL A 360 0.54 -32.55 -20.86
N VAL A 361 0.47 -33.50 -19.92
CA VAL A 361 1.21 -34.77 -19.98
C VAL A 361 0.48 -35.82 -20.83
N TYR A 362 -0.83 -35.72 -21.00
CA TYR A 362 -1.68 -36.72 -21.67
C TYR A 362 -1.21 -37.18 -23.06
N PRO A 363 -0.73 -36.30 -23.98
CA PRO A 363 -0.26 -36.74 -25.29
C PRO A 363 0.91 -37.72 -25.22
N ILE A 364 1.79 -37.56 -24.21
CA ILE A 364 2.94 -38.44 -24.00
C ILE A 364 2.47 -39.81 -23.50
N ASP A 365 1.52 -39.83 -22.56
CA ASP A 365 0.94 -41.07 -22.02
C ASP A 365 0.14 -41.85 -23.07
N LEU A 366 -0.58 -41.15 -23.96
CA LEU A 366 -1.31 -41.79 -25.06
C LEU A 366 -0.36 -42.46 -26.07
N VAL A 367 0.75 -41.81 -26.40
CA VAL A 367 1.78 -42.40 -27.27
C VAL A 367 2.41 -43.62 -26.60
N LYS A 368 2.75 -43.52 -25.30
CA LYS A 368 3.33 -44.63 -24.54
C LYS A 368 2.39 -45.84 -24.47
N THR A 369 1.11 -45.61 -24.18
CA THR A 369 0.11 -46.68 -24.07
C THR A 369 -0.18 -47.34 -25.42
N ARG A 370 -0.25 -46.59 -26.53
CA ARG A 370 -0.39 -47.19 -27.88
C ARG A 370 0.83 -48.02 -28.28
N MET A 371 2.04 -47.58 -27.91
CA MET A 371 3.26 -48.35 -28.11
C MET A 371 3.27 -49.65 -27.28
N GLN A 372 2.84 -49.59 -26.02
CA GLN A 372 2.75 -50.76 -25.13
C GLN A 372 1.64 -51.74 -25.52
N ASN A 373 0.52 -51.25 -26.06
CA ASN A 373 -0.61 -52.09 -26.49
C ASN A 373 -0.43 -52.68 -27.91
N GLN A 374 0.72 -52.44 -28.56
CA GLN A 374 1.07 -53.09 -29.81
C GLN A 374 1.34 -54.57 -29.56
N ARG A 375 0.34 -55.43 -29.82
CA ARG A 375 0.50 -56.89 -29.70
C ARG A 375 1.52 -57.40 -30.72
N THR A 376 2.51 -58.16 -30.28
CA THR A 376 3.51 -58.85 -31.12
C THR A 376 2.91 -60.04 -31.91
N GLY A 377 1.69 -59.89 -32.44
CA GLY A 377 0.85 -61.00 -32.88
C GLY A 377 0.05 -60.72 -34.14
N SER A 378 0.68 -60.18 -35.18
CA SER A 378 0.17 -60.32 -36.55
C SER A 378 1.23 -61.01 -37.39
N TYR A 379 0.80 -61.95 -38.23
CA TYR A 379 1.59 -63.03 -38.85
C TYR A 379 2.63 -62.58 -39.90
N ILE A 380 3.01 -61.31 -39.89
CA ILE A 380 4.00 -60.67 -40.76
C ILE A 380 4.72 -59.66 -39.87
N GLY A 381 6.04 -59.83 -39.68
CA GLY A 381 6.86 -59.15 -38.68
C GLY A 381 7.05 -57.62 -38.83
N GLU A 382 6.03 -56.87 -39.22
CA GLU A 382 6.05 -55.42 -39.20
C GLU A 382 5.47 -54.88 -37.88
N LEU A 383 6.33 -54.25 -37.08
CA LEU A 383 5.91 -53.43 -35.94
C LEU A 383 5.08 -52.24 -36.48
N MET A 384 3.86 -52.07 -35.95
CA MET A 384 2.91 -51.02 -36.39
C MET A 384 3.50 -49.59 -36.23
N TYR A 385 4.33 -49.39 -35.21
CA TYR A 385 5.08 -48.17 -34.95
C TYR A 385 6.56 -48.48 -34.77
N ARG A 386 7.43 -47.71 -35.45
CA ARG A 386 8.88 -47.93 -35.36
C ARG A 386 9.49 -47.32 -34.09
N ASN A 387 9.01 -46.15 -33.69
CA ASN A 387 9.44 -45.37 -32.52
C ASN A 387 8.26 -44.52 -31.99
N SER A 388 8.34 -44.01 -30.75
CA SER A 388 7.29 -43.15 -30.16
C SER A 388 6.97 -41.90 -31.01
N TRP A 389 7.98 -41.33 -31.67
CA TRP A 389 7.78 -40.18 -32.57
C TRP A 389 7.01 -40.54 -33.86
N ASP A 390 7.22 -41.75 -34.38
CA ASP A 390 6.49 -42.27 -35.54
C ASP A 390 5.02 -42.54 -35.17
N CYS A 391 4.78 -43.05 -33.96
CA CYS A 391 3.43 -43.18 -33.40
C CYS A 391 2.72 -41.83 -33.29
N ALA A 392 3.34 -40.83 -32.65
CA ALA A 392 2.76 -39.49 -32.53
C ALA A 392 2.46 -38.84 -33.89
N SER A 393 3.39 -38.95 -34.85
CA SER A 393 3.24 -38.39 -36.20
C SER A 393 2.11 -39.06 -36.99
N LYS A 394 1.98 -40.39 -36.91
CA LYS A 394 0.88 -41.12 -37.54
C LYS A 394 -0.47 -40.77 -36.91
N VAL A 395 -0.55 -40.64 -35.59
CA VAL A 395 -1.79 -40.24 -34.89
C VAL A 395 -2.23 -38.85 -35.33
N ILE A 396 -1.32 -37.86 -35.37
CA ILE A 396 -1.65 -36.51 -35.83
C ILE A 396 -2.10 -36.52 -37.30
N ARG A 397 -1.46 -37.33 -38.16
CA ARG A 397 -1.77 -37.37 -39.60
C ARG A 397 -3.11 -38.05 -39.92
N HIS A 398 -3.50 -39.06 -39.15
CA HIS A 398 -4.71 -39.85 -39.41
C HIS A 398 -5.92 -39.43 -38.55
N GLU A 399 -5.70 -38.99 -37.30
CA GLU A 399 -6.77 -38.62 -36.35
C GLU A 399 -6.81 -37.12 -36.05
N GLY A 400 -5.83 -36.35 -36.53
CA GLY A 400 -5.69 -34.92 -36.26
C GLY A 400 -5.07 -34.61 -34.89
N LEU A 401 -4.81 -33.33 -34.63
CA LEU A 401 -4.23 -32.85 -33.37
C LEU A 401 -5.10 -33.19 -32.14
N PHE A 402 -6.43 -33.23 -32.29
CA PHE A 402 -7.34 -33.64 -31.23
C PHE A 402 -7.36 -35.16 -30.99
N GLY A 403 -6.83 -35.96 -31.91
CA GLY A 403 -6.66 -37.41 -31.74
C GLY A 403 -5.74 -37.77 -30.57
N LEU A 404 -4.74 -36.92 -30.27
CA LEU A 404 -3.83 -37.07 -29.13
C LEU A 404 -4.49 -36.87 -27.77
N TYR A 405 -5.71 -36.32 -27.73
CA TYR A 405 -6.48 -36.07 -26.50
C TYR A 405 -7.71 -36.98 -26.38
N ARG A 406 -7.88 -37.94 -27.30
CA ARG A 406 -9.03 -38.85 -27.36
C ARG A 406 -8.95 -39.91 -26.24
N GLY A 407 -9.56 -39.59 -25.10
CA GLY A 407 -9.52 -40.40 -23.88
C GLY A 407 -9.06 -39.63 -22.62
N LEU A 408 -8.84 -38.31 -22.74
CA LEU A 408 -8.47 -37.44 -21.62
C LEU A 408 -9.54 -37.41 -20.52
N LEU A 409 -10.83 -37.54 -20.90
CA LEU A 409 -11.95 -37.44 -19.97
C LEU A 409 -11.93 -38.57 -18.90
N PRO A 410 -11.77 -39.87 -19.24
CA PRO A 410 -11.53 -40.93 -18.25
C PRO A 410 -10.34 -40.67 -17.32
N GLN A 411 -9.23 -40.13 -17.85
CA GLN A 411 -8.04 -39.84 -17.05
C GLN A 411 -8.30 -38.71 -16.03
N LEU A 412 -9.00 -37.66 -16.45
CA LEU A 412 -9.38 -36.56 -15.55
C LEU A 412 -10.33 -37.03 -14.45
N VAL A 413 -11.27 -37.93 -14.76
CA VAL A 413 -12.19 -38.50 -13.77
C VAL A 413 -11.47 -39.36 -12.73
N GLY A 414 -10.37 -40.06 -13.10
CA GLY A 414 -9.57 -40.86 -12.17
C GLY A 414 -8.57 -40.06 -11.32
N VAL A 415 -7.94 -39.04 -11.90
CA VAL A 415 -6.87 -38.25 -11.24
C VAL A 415 -7.45 -37.21 -10.28
N CYS A 416 -8.60 -36.61 -10.59
CA CYS A 416 -9.21 -35.58 -9.75
C CYS A 416 -9.53 -36.06 -8.32
N PRO A 417 -10.13 -37.26 -8.10
CA PRO A 417 -10.37 -37.80 -6.75
C PRO A 417 -9.08 -38.20 -6.01
N GLU A 418 -8.10 -38.79 -6.70
CA GLU A 418 -6.83 -39.23 -6.08
C GLU A 418 -6.03 -38.03 -5.54
N LYS A 419 -5.95 -36.93 -6.30
CA LYS A 419 -5.24 -35.71 -5.89
C LYS A 419 -6.02 -34.89 -4.86
N ALA A 420 -7.35 -34.91 -4.95
CA ALA A 420 -8.25 -34.36 -3.95
C ALA A 420 -8.02 -34.98 -2.56
N ILE A 421 -8.01 -36.30 -2.47
CA ILE A 421 -7.86 -37.03 -1.20
C ILE A 421 -6.46 -36.86 -0.59
N LYS A 422 -5.39 -36.87 -1.42
CA LYS A 422 -4.02 -36.64 -0.94
C LYS A 422 -3.85 -35.25 -0.32
N LEU A 423 -4.45 -34.21 -0.91
CA LEU A 423 -4.30 -32.85 -0.39
C LEU A 423 -5.13 -32.61 0.88
N THR A 424 -6.32 -33.21 1.02
CA THR A 424 -7.10 -33.14 2.26
C THR A 424 -6.49 -33.96 3.40
N ALA A 425 -5.93 -35.15 3.11
CA ALA A 425 -5.26 -35.98 4.11
C ALA A 425 -3.95 -35.34 4.64
N ILE A 426 -3.18 -34.67 3.77
CA ILE A 426 -1.98 -33.93 4.19
C ILE A 426 -2.33 -32.81 5.17
N SER A 427 -3.45 -32.11 5.01
CA SER A 427 -3.88 -31.10 5.97
C SER A 427 -4.22 -31.69 7.34
N ASP A 428 -4.84 -32.87 7.42
CA ASP A 428 -5.18 -33.50 8.69
C ASP A 428 -3.92 -34.05 9.41
N GLU A 429 -2.95 -34.56 8.65
CA GLU A 429 -1.69 -35.10 9.17
C GLU A 429 -0.66 -34.01 9.54
N VAL A 430 -0.60 -32.90 8.80
CA VAL A 430 0.24 -31.72 9.12
C VAL A 430 -0.29 -31.00 10.36
N VAL A 431 -1.62 -30.93 10.51
CA VAL A 431 -2.25 -30.43 11.74
C VAL A 431 -1.94 -31.37 12.91
N ARG A 432 -2.12 -32.69 12.76
CA ARG A 432 -1.75 -33.68 13.81
C ARG A 432 -0.27 -33.65 14.18
N LYS A 433 0.65 -33.48 13.22
CA LYS A 433 2.10 -33.40 13.49
C LYS A 433 2.51 -32.09 14.17
N SER A 434 1.83 -30.96 13.91
CA SER A 434 2.01 -29.72 14.68
C SER A 434 1.51 -29.85 16.12
N PHE A 435 0.44 -30.64 16.37
CA PHE A 435 -0.05 -30.89 17.72
C PHE A 435 0.83 -31.88 18.53
N LYS A 436 1.42 -32.90 17.89
CA LYS A 436 2.34 -33.84 18.58
C LYS A 436 3.69 -33.24 18.98
N LYS A 437 4.09 -32.06 18.44
CA LYS A 437 5.38 -31.42 18.74
C LYS A 437 5.32 -30.43 19.92
N THR A 438 4.13 -30.16 20.48
CA THR A 438 3.90 -29.24 21.60
C THR A 438 3.32 -30.00 22.80
N GLY A 439 4.17 -30.81 23.43
CA GLY A 439 3.79 -31.88 24.35
C GLY A 439 2.86 -31.49 25.51
N ILE A 440 1.81 -32.29 25.68
CA ILE A 440 1.24 -32.65 26.99
C ILE A 440 1.06 -34.17 26.95
N SER A 441 1.71 -34.86 27.89
CA SER A 441 1.61 -36.29 28.09
C SER A 441 0.43 -36.62 29.00
N ASN A 442 -0.21 -37.76 28.70
CA ASN A 442 -1.02 -38.64 29.55
C ASN A 442 -2.55 -38.61 29.44
N ALA A 443 -3.06 -39.85 29.42
CA ALA A 443 -4.42 -40.34 29.66
C ALA A 443 -5.39 -40.39 28.47
N LEU A 444 -5.18 -41.39 27.61
CA LEU A 444 -6.23 -42.35 27.20
C LEU A 444 -5.55 -43.48 26.40
N ASP A 445 -5.00 -44.45 27.14
CA ASP A 445 -4.87 -45.83 26.64
C ASP A 445 -6.28 -46.42 26.56
N ALA A 446 -6.62 -47.05 25.43
CA ALA A 446 -7.18 -48.40 25.38
C ALA A 446 -7.77 -48.70 23.99
N GLY A 447 -7.18 -49.70 23.32
CA GLY A 447 -7.88 -50.57 22.37
C GLY A 447 -7.83 -50.15 20.90
N GLU A 448 -6.90 -50.75 20.15
CA GLU A 448 -7.21 -51.67 19.03
C GLU A 448 -5.91 -51.96 18.25
N ASP A 449 -5.08 -52.84 18.81
CA ASP A 449 -4.30 -53.77 18.01
C ASP A 449 -5.23 -54.94 17.67
N ASP A 450 -5.58 -55.10 16.39
CA ASP A 450 -5.83 -56.37 15.68
C ASP A 450 -6.75 -56.14 14.48
N MET A 451 -6.13 -55.92 13.32
CA MET A 451 -6.54 -56.55 12.06
C MET A 451 -5.39 -56.30 11.05
N LEU A 452 -4.40 -57.20 10.91
CA LEU A 452 -4.50 -58.42 10.08
C LEU A 452 -5.26 -58.13 8.78
N TRP A 453 -4.72 -58.26 7.57
CA TRP A 453 -3.65 -59.12 7.05
C TRP A 453 -3.36 -58.62 5.63
N GLY A 454 -2.19 -58.97 5.11
CA GLY A 454 -2.17 -59.50 3.74
C GLY A 454 -1.34 -58.76 2.71
N ALA A 455 -0.10 -59.28 2.58
CA ALA A 455 0.53 -59.62 1.30
C ALA A 455 0.99 -58.44 0.41
N ASP A 456 2.12 -58.51 -0.27
CA ASP A 456 3.14 -59.54 -0.37
C ASP A 456 4.39 -58.85 -0.93
N ASP A 457 5.51 -59.51 -0.70
CA ASP A 457 6.85 -59.21 -1.14
C ASP A 457 6.99 -59.01 -2.67
N SER A 458 7.98 -58.22 -3.08
CA SER A 458 9.14 -58.74 -3.82
C SER A 458 10.09 -57.62 -4.24
N ASP A 459 11.29 -57.73 -3.67
CA ASP A 459 12.57 -57.72 -4.37
C ASP A 459 13.02 -56.45 -5.09
N THR A 460 14.07 -55.84 -4.56
CA THR A 460 15.41 -56.20 -5.06
C THR A 460 16.52 -55.72 -4.13
N GLU A 461 17.26 -56.72 -3.69
CA GLU A 461 18.56 -56.72 -3.04
C GLU A 461 19.57 -55.77 -3.70
N ASN A 462 20.46 -55.19 -2.92
CA ASN A 462 21.85 -55.63 -3.04
C ASN A 462 22.62 -55.33 -1.75
N GLU A 463 23.11 -56.42 -1.17
CA GLU A 463 23.93 -56.46 0.03
C GLU A 463 25.33 -55.87 -0.23
N SER A 464 25.85 -55.16 0.77
CA SER A 464 27.26 -55.15 1.23
C SER A 464 27.83 -56.59 1.33
N PRO A 465 29.15 -56.90 1.44
CA PRO A 465 29.99 -56.32 2.50
C PRO A 465 31.54 -56.47 2.40
N LEU A 466 32.25 -56.05 3.47
CA LEU A 466 33.63 -56.41 3.91
C LEU A 466 34.79 -56.01 2.96
N GLY A 467 35.86 -55.31 3.34
CA GLY A 467 36.52 -55.18 4.64
C GLY A 467 37.86 -55.90 4.56
N GLU A 468 38.97 -55.18 4.35
CA GLU A 468 40.36 -55.68 4.53
C GLU A 468 41.33 -54.49 4.74
N ASP A 469 41.93 -54.48 5.93
CA ASP A 469 43.35 -54.32 6.27
C ASP A 469 44.19 -53.04 5.96
N GLU A 470 44.63 -52.44 7.08
CA GLU A 470 46.00 -52.07 7.48
C GLU A 470 46.93 -51.10 6.71
N CYS A 471 47.71 -50.38 7.55
CA CYS A 471 49.00 -49.67 7.33
C CYS A 471 48.97 -48.35 6.53
N VAL A 472 49.05 -47.16 7.15
CA VAL A 472 50.19 -46.46 7.83
C VAL A 472 51.34 -46.07 6.90
N ILE A 473 51.74 -44.78 7.03
CA ILE A 473 52.95 -44.01 6.62
C ILE A 473 52.48 -42.77 5.83
N SER A 474 52.21 -41.63 6.47
CA SER A 474 53.14 -40.58 6.95
C SER A 474 54.02 -39.95 5.87
N ASP A 475 53.85 -38.63 5.69
CA ASP A 475 54.88 -37.59 5.56
C ASP A 475 54.15 -36.30 5.09
N SER A 476 53.83 -35.37 5.99
CA SER A 476 54.68 -34.29 6.53
C SER A 476 54.91 -33.15 5.53
N ASP A 477 54.29 -32.01 5.88
CA ASP A 477 54.77 -30.62 5.80
C ASP A 477 55.37 -30.08 4.49
N SER A 478 54.74 -29.02 3.97
CA SER A 478 55.41 -27.71 3.88
C SER A 478 54.45 -26.60 3.43
N GLU A 479 54.30 -25.62 4.32
CA GLU A 479 53.95 -24.18 4.12
C GLU A 479 52.53 -23.75 3.74
#